data_AF-A0A951SFI6-F1
#
_entry.id   AF-A0A951SFI6-F1
#
_cell.length_a   1.000
_cell.length_b   1.000
_cell.length_c   1.000
_cell.angle_alpha   90.00
_cell.angle_beta   90.00
_cell.angle_gamma   90.00
#
_symmetry.space_group_name_H-M   'P 1'
#
loop_
_entity.id
_entity.type
_entity.pdbx_description
1 polymer ?
#
loop_
_entity_poly.entity_id
_entity_poly.type
_entity_poly.pdbx_seq_one_letter_code
_entity_poly.pdbx_strand_id
1 'polypeptide(L)'
;MRVSVRDVSYPPPSDHGAGWATAVLLGWTGLDVSPSDLAPFFGGDNPHRAAVRAVRRHGRLAYPLEDWSAILGELAAGHPVLVGIDEGDGRSPASMVAVGYDLAEGWVMTHSSQVAQERHALARLGETWVKGGAWALVVLPPGDLPATVEEDDYLEAAAGLEKDGPAWEAVIALDSALALWNDSVQALVGLGRSLFALGDRKGAEEAFAAASSLTDDPGIRRWRWAILQAGLSSTAEGGGPRGAGAARN
;
A
#
# COMPACT_ATOMS: atom_id res chain seq x y z
N MET A 1 4.13 29.49 3.84
CA MET A 1 3.80 28.42 4.82
C MET A 1 4.93 27.42 4.80
N ARG A 2 5.55 27.15 5.95
CA ARG A 2 6.67 26.20 6.07
C ARG A 2 6.19 24.92 6.73
N VAL A 3 6.52 23.80 6.10
CA VAL A 3 6.17 22.45 6.52
C VAL A 3 7.45 21.61 6.60
N SER A 4 7.55 20.77 7.63
CA SER A 4 8.59 19.77 7.76
C SER A 4 7.97 18.54 8.39
N VAL A 5 8.16 17.40 7.73
CA VAL A 5 7.85 16.09 8.26
C VAL A 5 8.88 15.77 9.36
N ARG A 6 8.41 15.18 10.47
CA ARG A 6 9.27 14.78 11.59
C ARG A 6 9.62 13.30 11.51
N ASP A 7 10.68 12.93 12.22
CA ASP A 7 11.06 11.53 12.45
C ASP A 7 11.36 10.71 11.18
N VAL A 8 11.73 11.40 10.09
CA VAL A 8 12.24 10.75 8.88
C VAL A 8 13.70 10.38 9.11
N SER A 9 13.97 9.10 9.28
CA SER A 9 15.33 8.58 9.44
C SER A 9 16.14 8.71 8.16
N TYR A 10 17.43 8.95 8.29
CA TYR A 10 18.38 8.98 7.17
C TYR A 10 19.33 7.78 7.26
N PRO A 11 19.00 6.63 6.63
CA PRO A 11 19.88 5.46 6.62
C PRO A 11 21.16 5.74 5.84
N PRO A 12 22.21 4.89 6.00
CA PRO A 12 23.47 5.06 5.30
C PRO A 12 23.31 5.26 3.78
N PRO A 13 24.18 6.07 3.14
CA PRO A 13 24.12 6.29 1.70
C PRO A 13 24.14 5.00 0.88
N SER A 14 23.50 5.03 -0.30
CA SER A 14 23.37 3.88 -1.19
C SER A 14 23.41 4.28 -2.66
N ASP A 15 23.99 3.42 -3.49
CA ASP A 15 24.03 3.59 -4.95
C ASP A 15 22.66 3.33 -5.61
N HIS A 16 21.72 2.67 -4.91
CA HIS A 16 20.38 2.39 -5.41
C HIS A 16 19.36 3.39 -4.83
N GLY A 17 19.20 4.54 -5.48
CA GLY A 17 18.36 5.65 -5.01
C GLY A 17 16.90 5.27 -4.70
N ALA A 18 16.26 4.50 -5.58
CA ALA A 18 14.87 4.06 -5.38
C ALA A 18 14.72 3.07 -4.22
N GLY A 19 15.68 2.15 -4.06
CA GLY A 19 15.71 1.23 -2.92
C GLY A 19 15.94 1.97 -1.60
N TRP A 20 16.86 2.94 -1.61
CA TRP A 20 17.11 3.79 -0.45
C TRP A 20 15.87 4.60 -0.06
N ALA A 21 15.22 5.28 -1.01
CA ALA A 21 14.01 6.07 -0.74
C ALA A 21 12.86 5.20 -0.22
N THR A 22 12.70 4.00 -0.77
CA THR A 22 11.69 3.03 -0.30
C THR A 22 11.98 2.57 1.12
N ALA A 23 13.24 2.32 1.48
CA ALA A 23 13.63 1.94 2.83
C ALA A 23 13.35 3.06 3.84
N VAL A 24 13.62 4.33 3.48
CA VAL A 24 13.28 5.49 4.31
C VAL A 24 11.79 5.55 4.62
N LEU A 25 10.95 5.37 3.60
CA LEU A 25 9.50 5.39 3.79
C LEU A 25 8.99 4.20 4.61
N LEU A 26 9.48 2.99 4.37
CA LEU A 26 9.14 1.82 5.19
C LEU A 26 9.58 2.01 6.65
N GLY A 27 10.78 2.58 6.85
CA GLY A 27 11.30 2.97 8.15
C GLY A 27 10.41 3.96 8.88
N TRP A 28 9.92 4.99 8.16
CA TRP A 28 9.00 5.98 8.71
C TRP A 28 7.67 5.35 9.18
N THR A 29 7.21 4.28 8.54
CA THR A 29 6.03 3.50 9.00
C THR A 29 6.33 2.52 10.15
N GLY A 30 7.49 2.63 10.79
CA GLY A 30 7.89 1.84 11.96
C GLY A 30 8.47 0.47 11.64
N LEU A 31 8.86 0.18 10.39
CA LEU A 31 9.53 -1.08 10.04
C LEU A 31 11.05 -0.94 10.13
N ASP A 32 11.72 -2.00 10.58
CA ASP A 32 13.19 -2.07 10.55
C ASP A 32 13.64 -2.69 9.22
N VAL A 33 13.83 -1.84 8.20
CA VAL A 33 14.22 -2.25 6.83
C VAL A 33 15.34 -1.36 6.34
N SER A 34 16.44 -1.97 5.91
CA SER A 34 17.58 -1.27 5.32
C SER A 34 17.50 -1.21 3.78
N PRO A 35 18.20 -0.26 3.13
CA PRO A 35 18.33 -0.27 1.67
C PRO A 35 18.90 -1.58 1.11
N SER A 36 19.78 -2.27 1.86
CA SER A 36 20.33 -3.57 1.46
C SER A 36 19.29 -4.69 1.46
N ASP A 37 18.33 -4.67 2.38
CA ASP A 37 17.25 -5.68 2.41
C ASP A 37 16.33 -5.57 1.19
N LEU A 38 16.22 -4.35 0.65
CA LEU A 38 15.40 -4.07 -0.52
C LEU A 38 16.12 -4.30 -1.85
N ALA A 39 17.44 -4.48 -1.87
CA ALA A 39 18.21 -4.66 -3.10
C ALA A 39 17.63 -5.71 -4.08
N PRO A 40 17.08 -6.87 -3.64
CA PRO A 40 16.46 -7.85 -4.54
C PRO A 40 15.24 -7.34 -5.34
N PHE A 41 14.62 -6.23 -4.93
CA PHE A 41 13.48 -5.64 -5.65
C PHE A 41 13.90 -4.71 -6.79
N PHE A 42 15.12 -4.14 -6.72
CA PHE A 42 15.56 -3.02 -7.57
C PHE A 42 16.57 -3.43 -8.65
N GLY A 43 16.49 -4.67 -9.15
CA GLY A 43 17.34 -5.18 -10.23
C GLY A 43 16.78 -5.03 -11.66
N GLY A 44 15.64 -4.32 -11.83
CA GLY A 44 14.98 -4.13 -13.12
C GLY A 44 14.79 -2.65 -13.48
N ASP A 45 14.24 -2.39 -14.67
CA ASP A 45 14.31 -1.05 -15.29
C ASP A 45 13.31 -0.01 -14.75
N ASN A 46 12.33 -0.42 -13.94
CA ASN A 46 11.26 0.47 -13.48
C ASN A 46 11.29 0.65 -11.95
N PRO A 47 11.91 1.74 -11.44
CA PRO A 47 12.03 1.98 -9.99
C PRO A 47 10.68 2.18 -9.31
N HIS A 48 9.70 2.78 -10.00
CA HIS A 48 8.35 2.96 -9.47
C HIS A 48 7.70 1.61 -9.15
N ARG A 49 7.64 0.70 -10.14
CA ARG A 49 7.06 -0.63 -9.95
C ARG A 49 7.80 -1.45 -8.91
N ALA A 50 9.13 -1.33 -8.87
CA ALA A 50 9.96 -1.98 -7.85
C ALA A 50 9.62 -1.49 -6.43
N ALA A 51 9.49 -0.18 -6.25
CA ALA A 51 9.07 0.43 -4.98
C ALA A 51 7.68 -0.03 -4.56
N VAL A 52 6.67 0.04 -5.45
CA VAL A 52 5.30 -0.43 -5.18
C VAL A 52 5.30 -1.89 -4.74
N ARG A 53 6.04 -2.76 -5.45
CA ARG A 53 6.14 -4.18 -5.11
C ARG A 53 6.82 -4.40 -3.75
N ALA A 54 7.93 -3.70 -3.49
CA ALA A 54 8.64 -3.78 -2.22
C ALA A 54 7.73 -3.36 -1.06
N VAL A 55 7.03 -2.22 -1.19
CA VAL A 55 6.12 -1.70 -0.17
C VAL A 55 5.01 -2.70 0.16
N ARG A 56 4.31 -3.22 -0.86
CA ARG A 56 3.24 -4.22 -0.67
C ARG A 56 3.74 -5.49 0.02
N ARG A 57 4.93 -5.96 -0.36
CA ARG A 57 5.55 -7.16 0.25
C ARG A 57 5.92 -6.98 1.72
N HIS A 58 6.04 -5.74 2.17
CA HIS A 58 6.27 -5.38 3.58
C HIS A 58 4.98 -4.98 4.31
N GLY A 59 3.80 -5.31 3.77
CA GLY A 59 2.54 -5.10 4.48
C GLY A 59 2.21 -3.62 4.67
N ARG A 60 2.55 -2.78 3.68
CA ARG A 60 2.25 -1.35 3.67
C ARG A 60 1.48 -0.97 2.42
N LEU A 61 0.67 0.07 2.55
CA LEU A 61 -0.07 0.64 1.44
C LEU A 61 0.88 1.50 0.61
N ALA A 62 0.96 1.23 -0.69
CA ALA A 62 1.67 2.07 -1.66
C ALA A 62 0.61 2.91 -2.40
N TYR A 63 0.39 4.14 -1.95
CA TYR A 63 -0.65 5.02 -2.50
C TYR A 63 -0.02 6.01 -3.51
N PRO A 64 -0.49 6.02 -4.78
CA PRO A 64 0.02 6.93 -5.80
C PRO A 64 -0.44 8.37 -5.54
N LEU A 65 0.39 9.33 -5.93
CA LEU A 65 0.03 10.76 -5.91
C LEU A 65 0.08 11.28 -7.34
N GLU A 66 -1.06 11.73 -7.86
CA GLU A 66 -1.22 12.08 -9.27
C GLU A 66 -0.73 13.49 -9.64
N ASP A 67 -0.71 14.40 -8.66
CA ASP A 67 -0.33 15.79 -8.90
C ASP A 67 0.55 16.38 -7.79
N TRP A 68 1.15 17.54 -8.10
CA TRP A 68 2.05 18.24 -7.19
C TRP A 68 1.32 18.78 -5.95
N SER A 69 0.03 19.08 -6.06
CA SER A 69 -0.79 19.52 -4.92
C SER A 69 -0.99 18.38 -3.93
N ALA A 70 -1.23 17.16 -4.40
CA ALA A 70 -1.32 15.96 -3.58
C ALA A 70 -0.01 15.72 -2.80
N ILE A 71 1.14 15.85 -3.47
CA ILE A 71 2.47 15.76 -2.81
C ILE A 71 2.60 16.80 -1.68
N LEU A 72 2.24 18.06 -1.93
CA LEU A 72 2.30 19.10 -0.91
C LEU A 72 1.27 18.90 0.22
N GLY A 73 0.12 18.30 -0.08
CA GLY A 73 -0.91 17.92 0.88
C GLY A 73 -0.43 16.85 1.86
N GLU A 74 0.15 15.77 1.34
CA GLU A 74 0.75 14.70 2.16
C GLU A 74 1.87 15.22 3.07
N LEU A 75 2.78 16.05 2.52
CA LEU A 75 3.82 16.69 3.32
C LEU A 75 3.23 17.55 4.44
N ALA A 76 2.16 18.30 4.17
CA ALA A 76 1.46 19.12 5.16
C ALA A 76 0.78 18.28 6.25
N ALA A 77 0.33 17.08 5.92
CA ALA A 77 -0.20 16.10 6.86
C ALA A 77 0.90 15.37 7.67
N GLY A 78 2.17 15.60 7.33
CA GLY A 78 3.30 14.98 8.01
C GLY A 78 3.69 13.63 7.41
N HIS A 79 3.31 13.34 6.17
CA HIS A 79 3.70 12.12 5.47
C HIS A 79 4.88 12.42 4.52
N PRO A 80 6.02 11.72 4.63
CA PRO A 80 7.09 11.85 3.66
C PRO A 80 6.70 11.19 2.34
N VAL A 81 7.16 11.77 1.23
CA VAL A 81 6.74 11.35 -0.12
C VAL A 81 7.95 10.93 -0.94
N LEU A 82 7.90 9.75 -1.53
CA LEU A 82 8.89 9.34 -2.53
C LEU A 82 8.50 9.97 -3.86
N VAL A 83 9.43 10.70 -4.48
CA VAL A 83 9.26 11.31 -5.80
C VAL A 83 10.32 10.78 -6.76
N GLY A 84 9.89 10.40 -7.97
CA GLY A 84 10.78 10.12 -9.08
C GLY A 84 11.04 11.38 -9.90
N ILE A 85 12.30 11.68 -10.22
CA ILE A 85 12.68 12.85 -11.01
C ILE A 85 13.59 12.49 -12.17
N ASP A 86 13.55 13.30 -13.21
CA ASP A 86 14.57 13.37 -14.25
C ASP A 86 15.09 14.81 -14.30
N GLU A 87 16.37 14.99 -13.97
CA GLU A 87 17.01 16.32 -13.91
C GLU A 87 17.20 16.94 -15.30
N GLY A 88 17.05 16.16 -16.38
CA GLY A 88 17.20 16.60 -17.76
C GLY A 88 18.65 16.96 -18.14
N ASP A 89 19.63 16.48 -17.38
CA ASP A 89 21.06 16.68 -17.61
C ASP A 89 21.73 15.49 -18.32
N GLY A 90 20.91 14.52 -18.79
CA GLY A 90 21.35 13.31 -19.47
C GLY A 90 21.68 12.13 -18.54
N ARG A 91 21.51 12.30 -17.21
CA ARG A 91 21.58 11.19 -16.25
C ARG A 91 20.33 10.33 -16.28
N SER A 92 20.43 9.12 -15.75
CA SER A 92 19.27 8.27 -15.51
C SER A 92 18.33 8.91 -14.47
N PRO A 93 17.01 8.68 -14.55
CA PRO A 93 16.05 9.14 -13.55
C PRO A 93 16.45 8.73 -12.13
N ALA A 94 16.25 9.63 -11.18
CA ALA A 94 16.58 9.45 -9.78
C ALA A 94 15.31 9.36 -8.92
N SER A 95 15.46 8.88 -7.68
CA SER A 95 14.40 8.86 -6.68
C SER A 95 14.89 9.47 -5.38
N MET A 96 14.02 10.22 -4.71
CA MET A 96 14.30 10.91 -3.46
C MET A 96 13.05 10.96 -2.59
N VAL A 97 13.22 11.35 -1.33
CA VAL A 97 12.14 11.50 -0.36
C VAL A 97 11.95 12.98 -0.06
N ALA A 98 10.82 13.56 -0.46
CA ALA A 98 10.41 14.88 -0.03
C ALA A 98 9.98 14.83 1.45
N VAL A 99 10.45 15.79 2.24
CA VAL A 99 10.26 15.84 3.70
C VAL A 99 9.83 17.21 4.21
N GLY A 100 9.57 18.16 3.33
CA GLY A 100 9.08 19.47 3.73
C GLY A 100 9.15 20.47 2.59
N TYR A 101 8.62 21.67 2.85
CA TYR A 101 8.64 22.77 1.90
C TYR A 101 8.47 24.11 2.60
N ASP A 102 8.76 25.18 1.88
CA ASP A 102 8.35 26.53 2.25
C ASP A 102 7.80 27.24 1.02
N LEU A 103 6.49 27.47 1.00
CA LEU A 103 5.84 28.14 -0.13
C LEU A 103 6.19 29.64 -0.22
N ALA A 104 6.55 30.27 0.91
CA ALA A 104 6.92 31.69 0.88
C ALA A 104 8.31 31.88 0.27
N GLU A 105 9.22 30.95 0.57
CA GLU A 105 10.59 30.94 0.07
C GLU A 105 10.76 30.14 -1.23
N GLY A 106 9.71 29.43 -1.68
CA GLY A 106 9.67 28.72 -2.96
C GLY A 106 10.57 27.49 -3.05
N TRP A 107 10.74 26.72 -1.98
CA TRP A 107 11.56 25.50 -1.98
C TRP A 107 10.86 24.27 -1.41
N VAL A 108 11.33 23.09 -1.84
CA VAL A 108 11.03 21.76 -1.26
C VAL A 108 12.32 21.18 -0.71
N MET A 109 12.22 20.56 0.47
CA MET A 109 13.31 19.85 1.14
C MET A 109 13.20 18.36 0.83
N THR A 110 14.30 17.75 0.43
CA THR A 110 14.37 16.32 0.11
C THR A 110 15.55 15.64 0.81
N HIS A 111 15.49 14.32 0.88
CA HIS A 111 16.63 13.46 1.09
C HIS A 111 16.84 12.59 -0.14
N SER A 112 18.04 12.60 -0.70
CA SER A 112 18.49 11.62 -1.68
C SER A 112 19.29 10.51 -1.00
N SER A 113 19.66 9.48 -1.76
CA SER A 113 20.51 8.40 -1.22
C SER A 113 21.94 8.81 -0.92
N GLN A 114 22.33 10.05 -1.21
CA GLN A 114 23.68 10.56 -1.04
C GLN A 114 23.72 11.80 -0.14
N VAL A 115 22.68 12.63 -0.17
CA VAL A 115 22.64 13.89 0.57
C VAL A 115 21.31 14.05 1.31
N ALA A 116 21.42 14.44 2.57
CA ALA A 116 20.26 14.77 3.40
C ALA A 116 19.93 16.27 3.33
N GLN A 117 18.64 16.61 3.43
CA GLN A 117 18.16 17.98 3.55
C GLN A 117 18.60 18.89 2.39
N GLU A 118 18.45 18.38 1.18
CA GLU A 118 18.65 19.14 -0.05
C GLU A 118 17.47 20.07 -0.28
N ARG A 119 17.75 21.35 -0.56
CA ARG A 119 16.72 22.33 -0.93
C ARG A 119 16.70 22.49 -2.44
N HIS A 120 15.54 22.18 -3.03
CA HIS A 120 15.28 22.41 -4.44
C HIS A 120 14.28 23.55 -4.60
N ALA A 121 14.46 24.39 -5.62
CA ALA A 121 13.44 25.34 -6.00
C ALA A 121 12.15 24.57 -6.37
N LEU A 122 11.01 24.97 -5.82
CA LEU A 122 9.76 24.23 -5.93
C LEU A 122 9.34 24.04 -7.39
N ALA A 123 9.42 25.09 -8.20
CA ALA A 123 9.12 25.03 -9.63
C ALA A 123 10.04 24.06 -10.38
N ARG A 124 11.35 24.12 -10.10
CA ARG A 124 12.34 23.24 -10.75
C ARG A 124 12.10 21.78 -10.40
N LEU A 125 11.85 21.48 -9.13
CA LEU A 125 11.60 20.10 -8.70
C LEU A 125 10.32 19.56 -9.37
N GLY A 126 9.25 20.34 -9.42
CA GLY A 126 8.01 19.98 -10.11
C GLY A 126 8.23 19.70 -11.60
N GLU A 127 9.02 20.52 -12.31
CA GLU A 127 9.39 20.26 -13.71
C GLU A 127 10.17 18.96 -13.88
N THR A 128 11.15 18.69 -13.01
CA THR A 128 11.94 17.44 -13.07
C THR A 128 11.11 16.21 -12.71
N TRP A 129 10.13 16.36 -11.83
CA TRP A 129 9.18 15.30 -11.49
C TRP A 129 8.30 14.94 -12.69
N VAL A 130 7.76 15.94 -13.40
CA VAL A 130 7.00 15.70 -14.64
C VAL A 130 7.85 14.98 -15.68
N LYS A 131 9.11 15.42 -15.89
CA LYS A 131 10.06 14.75 -16.81
C LYS A 131 10.36 13.31 -16.37
N GLY A 132 10.43 13.06 -15.06
CA GLY A 132 10.64 11.75 -14.45
C GLY A 132 9.44 10.80 -14.55
N GLY A 133 8.39 11.17 -15.28
CA GLY A 133 7.19 10.37 -15.48
C GLY A 133 6.07 10.66 -14.49
N ALA A 134 6.14 11.77 -13.76
CA ALA A 134 5.09 12.27 -12.86
C ALA A 134 4.58 11.22 -11.86
N TRP A 135 5.48 10.42 -11.30
CA TRP A 135 5.10 9.41 -10.30
C TRP A 135 5.66 9.80 -8.93
N ALA A 136 4.79 9.65 -7.93
CA ALA A 136 5.11 9.84 -6.53
C ALA A 136 4.30 8.85 -5.70
N LEU A 137 4.81 8.50 -4.53
CA LEU A 137 4.20 7.54 -3.62
C LEU A 137 4.27 8.05 -2.20
N VAL A 138 3.16 7.94 -1.47
CA VAL A 138 3.17 7.90 -0.01
C VAL A 138 3.05 6.44 0.43
N VAL A 139 3.73 6.10 1.52
CA VAL A 139 3.72 4.75 2.10
C VAL A 139 3.13 4.83 3.50
N LEU A 140 2.07 4.06 3.74
CA LEU A 140 1.29 4.14 4.96
C LEU A 140 1.12 2.76 5.60
N PRO A 141 1.01 2.67 6.93
CA PRO A 141 0.39 1.53 7.58
C PRO A 141 -0.97 1.22 6.94
N PRO A 142 -1.36 -0.05 6.80
CA PRO A 142 -2.59 -0.40 6.08
C PRO A 142 -3.86 0.17 6.74
N GLY A 143 -3.83 0.52 8.03
CA GLY A 143 -4.96 1.13 8.72
C GLY A 143 -5.12 2.63 8.48
N ASP A 144 -4.06 3.28 7.99
CA ASP A 144 -4.02 4.73 7.84
C ASP A 144 -4.51 5.15 6.45
N LEU A 145 -4.96 6.41 6.36
CA LEU A 145 -5.46 7.01 5.13
C LEU A 145 -4.51 8.12 4.65
N PRO A 146 -4.33 8.26 3.32
CA PRO A 146 -3.65 9.43 2.79
C PRO A 146 -4.44 10.70 3.09
N ALA A 147 -3.75 11.82 3.17
CA ALA A 147 -4.35 13.13 3.39
C ALA A 147 -5.20 13.58 2.18
N THR A 148 -4.83 13.15 0.98
CA THR A 148 -5.57 13.39 -0.27
C THR A 148 -6.21 12.10 -0.78
N VAL A 149 -6.97 11.43 0.10
CA VAL A 149 -7.59 10.15 -0.20
C VAL A 149 -8.72 10.27 -1.23
N GLU A 150 -8.60 9.50 -2.30
CA GLU A 150 -9.62 9.29 -3.33
C GLU A 150 -9.98 7.79 -3.39
N GLU A 151 -11.25 7.49 -3.68
CA GLU A 151 -11.77 6.12 -3.59
C GLU A 151 -11.05 5.16 -4.54
N ASP A 152 -11.03 5.48 -5.83
CA ASP A 152 -10.47 4.58 -6.85
C ASP A 152 -8.98 4.28 -6.60
N ASP A 153 -8.19 5.30 -6.27
CA ASP A 153 -6.75 5.17 -5.99
C ASP A 153 -6.49 4.35 -4.73
N TYR A 154 -7.29 4.57 -3.67
CA TYR A 154 -7.13 3.83 -2.42
C TYR A 154 -7.48 2.37 -2.63
N LEU A 155 -8.57 2.09 -3.34
CA LEU A 155 -9.01 0.73 -3.65
C LEU A 155 -8.04 0.01 -4.58
N GLU A 156 -7.39 0.70 -5.53
CA GLU A 156 -6.30 0.12 -6.33
C GLU A 156 -5.09 -0.22 -5.46
N ALA A 157 -4.69 0.68 -4.55
CA ALA A 157 -3.59 0.45 -3.62
C ALA A 157 -3.88 -0.74 -2.69
N ALA A 158 -5.09 -0.82 -2.13
CA ALA A 158 -5.54 -1.90 -1.26
C ALA A 158 -5.66 -3.25 -2.01
N ALA A 159 -6.19 -3.25 -3.23
CA ALA A 159 -6.24 -4.45 -4.06
C ALA A 159 -4.83 -4.93 -4.45
N GLY A 160 -3.90 -4.00 -4.64
CA GLY A 160 -2.49 -4.29 -4.80
C GLY A 160 -1.87 -4.97 -3.58
N LEU A 161 -2.19 -4.49 -2.38
CA LEU A 161 -1.76 -5.07 -1.11
C LEU A 161 -2.37 -6.48 -0.90
N GLU A 162 -3.65 -6.67 -1.21
CA GLU A 162 -4.32 -7.99 -1.21
C GLU A 162 -3.57 -9.00 -2.09
N LYS A 163 -3.15 -8.59 -3.29
CA LYS A 163 -2.53 -9.49 -4.25
C LYS A 163 -1.09 -9.87 -3.89
N ASP A 164 -0.30 -8.90 -3.43
CA ASP A 164 1.16 -9.04 -3.32
C ASP A 164 1.68 -9.03 -1.87
N GLY A 165 0.88 -8.57 -0.91
CA GLY A 165 1.25 -8.45 0.49
C GLY A 165 0.68 -9.56 1.38
N PRO A 166 0.86 -9.45 2.70
CA PRO A 166 0.28 -10.39 3.63
C PRO A 166 -1.23 -10.11 3.82
N ALA A 167 -2.01 -11.18 3.92
CA ALA A 167 -3.46 -11.10 3.82
C ALA A 167 -4.12 -10.33 4.98
N TRP A 168 -3.50 -10.31 6.16
CA TRP A 168 -4.02 -9.58 7.32
C TRP A 168 -3.92 -8.07 7.13
N GLU A 169 -2.81 -7.58 6.61
CA GLU A 169 -2.61 -6.16 6.28
C GLU A 169 -3.57 -5.72 5.18
N ALA A 170 -3.89 -6.60 4.22
CA ALA A 170 -4.94 -6.32 3.25
C ALA A 170 -6.32 -6.19 3.90
N VAL A 171 -6.68 -7.07 4.85
CA VAL A 171 -7.93 -6.93 5.64
C VAL A 171 -8.00 -5.57 6.30
N ILE A 172 -6.94 -5.14 6.99
CA ILE A 172 -6.89 -3.84 7.66
C ILE A 172 -7.14 -2.69 6.67
N ALA A 173 -6.48 -2.70 5.50
CA ALA A 173 -6.68 -1.65 4.50
C ALA A 173 -8.10 -1.62 3.91
N LEU A 174 -8.68 -2.80 3.68
CA LEU A 174 -10.03 -2.90 3.13
C LEU A 174 -11.09 -2.53 4.17
N ASP A 175 -10.87 -2.84 5.46
CA ASP A 175 -11.71 -2.33 6.55
C ASP A 175 -11.63 -0.80 6.66
N SER A 176 -10.43 -0.22 6.52
CA SER A 176 -10.26 1.24 6.45
C SER A 176 -11.02 1.84 5.27
N ALA A 177 -10.97 1.23 4.08
CA ALA A 177 -11.77 1.66 2.93
C ALA A 177 -13.27 1.64 3.23
N LEU A 178 -13.78 0.54 3.80
CA LEU A 178 -15.20 0.37 4.13
C LEU A 178 -15.70 1.32 5.22
N ALA A 179 -14.80 1.88 6.03
CA ALA A 179 -15.15 2.93 6.97
C ALA A 179 -15.52 4.26 6.28
N LEU A 180 -14.97 4.55 5.09
CA LEU A 180 -15.36 5.71 4.27
C LEU A 180 -16.43 5.37 3.24
N TRP A 181 -16.25 4.25 2.53
CA TRP A 181 -17.07 3.80 1.41
C TRP A 181 -17.73 2.45 1.74
N ASN A 182 -18.72 2.50 2.62
CA ASN A 182 -19.35 1.31 3.20
C ASN A 182 -20.06 0.41 2.16
N ASP A 183 -20.40 0.95 1.00
CA ASP A 183 -21.04 0.26 -0.12
C ASP A 183 -20.07 -0.01 -1.29
N SER A 184 -18.75 0.13 -1.06
CA SER A 184 -17.75 -0.19 -2.06
C SER A 184 -17.70 -1.70 -2.31
N VAL A 185 -18.28 -2.12 -3.44
CA VAL A 185 -18.27 -3.53 -3.89
C VAL A 185 -16.85 -4.06 -4.01
N GLN A 186 -15.92 -3.25 -4.52
CA GLN A 186 -14.52 -3.65 -4.68
C GLN A 186 -13.86 -3.92 -3.31
N ALA A 187 -14.10 -3.06 -2.32
CA ALA A 187 -13.57 -3.25 -0.98
C ALA A 187 -14.15 -4.52 -0.32
N LEU A 188 -15.46 -4.76 -0.41
CA LEU A 188 -16.11 -5.95 0.13
C LEU A 188 -15.60 -7.25 -0.52
N VAL A 189 -15.39 -7.25 -1.84
CA VAL A 189 -14.83 -8.39 -2.57
C VAL A 189 -13.38 -8.64 -2.16
N GLY A 190 -12.57 -7.58 -2.07
CA GLY A 190 -11.21 -7.67 -1.54
C GLY A 190 -11.19 -8.28 -0.14
N LEU A 191 -12.06 -7.78 0.74
CA LEU A 191 -12.13 -8.22 2.14
C LEU A 191 -12.48 -9.70 2.22
N GLY A 192 -13.49 -10.12 1.45
CA GLY A 192 -13.88 -11.53 1.36
C GLY A 192 -12.75 -12.45 0.88
N ARG A 193 -11.96 -12.02 -0.10
CA ARG A 193 -10.79 -12.78 -0.59
C ARG A 193 -9.68 -12.88 0.47
N SER A 194 -9.36 -11.77 1.13
CA SER A 194 -8.33 -11.74 2.18
C SER A 194 -8.72 -12.58 3.40
N LEU A 195 -9.97 -12.47 3.87
CA LEU A 195 -10.48 -13.30 4.98
C LEU A 195 -10.49 -14.78 4.61
N PHE A 196 -10.86 -15.11 3.37
CA PHE A 196 -10.79 -16.49 2.88
C PHE A 196 -9.36 -17.02 2.87
N ALA A 197 -8.38 -16.22 2.43
CA ALA A 197 -6.97 -16.60 2.44
C ALA A 197 -6.42 -16.82 3.86
N LEU A 198 -6.97 -16.11 4.86
CA LEU A 198 -6.66 -16.30 6.29
C LEU A 198 -7.40 -17.49 6.91
N GLY A 199 -8.29 -18.15 6.15
CA GLY A 199 -9.11 -19.27 6.64
C GLY A 199 -10.38 -18.85 7.39
N ASP A 200 -10.67 -17.55 7.51
CA ASP A 200 -11.93 -17.05 8.06
C ASP A 200 -13.06 -17.18 7.03
N ARG A 201 -13.58 -18.41 6.93
CA ARG A 201 -14.70 -18.76 6.06
C ARG A 201 -15.96 -17.93 6.37
N LYS A 202 -16.19 -17.61 7.64
CA LYS A 202 -17.41 -16.93 8.08
C LYS A 202 -17.35 -15.46 7.69
N GLY A 203 -16.27 -14.76 8.06
CA GLY A 203 -16.07 -13.38 7.66
C GLY A 203 -16.03 -13.21 6.13
N ALA A 204 -15.41 -14.17 5.42
CA ALA A 204 -15.42 -14.16 3.96
C ALA A 204 -16.85 -14.25 3.37
N GLU A 205 -17.70 -15.14 3.90
CA GLU A 205 -19.09 -15.25 3.45
C GLU A 205 -19.88 -13.97 3.71
N GLU A 206 -19.72 -13.37 4.90
CA GLU A 206 -20.37 -12.11 5.28
C GLU A 206 -20.00 -10.98 4.31
N ALA A 207 -18.71 -10.83 3.99
CA ALA A 207 -18.23 -9.83 3.04
C ALA A 207 -18.79 -10.05 1.61
N PHE A 208 -18.75 -11.29 1.10
CA PHE A 208 -19.32 -11.60 -0.22
C PHE A 208 -20.85 -11.49 -0.26
N ALA A 209 -21.54 -11.77 0.85
CA ALA A 209 -22.98 -11.57 0.98
C ALA A 209 -23.34 -10.09 0.92
N ALA A 210 -22.59 -9.23 1.62
CA ALA A 210 -22.72 -7.77 1.52
C ALA A 210 -22.44 -7.28 0.10
N ALA A 211 -21.39 -7.75 -0.57
CA ALA A 211 -21.13 -7.37 -1.96
C ALA A 211 -22.27 -7.81 -2.91
N SER A 212 -22.84 -8.99 -2.69
CA SER A 212 -23.95 -9.53 -3.51
C SER A 212 -25.27 -8.78 -3.32
N SER A 213 -25.45 -8.01 -2.23
CA SER A 213 -26.65 -7.18 -2.06
C SER A 213 -26.57 -5.87 -2.84
N LEU A 214 -25.36 -5.47 -3.25
CA LEU A 214 -25.06 -4.21 -3.94
C LEU A 214 -24.87 -4.38 -5.46
N THR A 215 -24.56 -5.60 -5.93
CA THR A 215 -24.38 -5.89 -7.36
C THR A 215 -24.84 -7.30 -7.74
N ASP A 216 -25.21 -7.48 -9.02
CA ASP A 216 -25.58 -8.79 -9.59
C ASP A 216 -24.40 -9.46 -10.32
N ASP A 217 -23.16 -9.23 -9.86
CA ASP A 217 -21.97 -9.84 -10.45
C ASP A 217 -21.92 -11.38 -10.25
N PRO A 218 -21.87 -12.18 -11.33
CA PRO A 218 -21.84 -13.64 -11.24
C PRO A 218 -20.56 -14.21 -10.58
N GLY A 219 -19.45 -13.49 -10.66
CA GLY A 219 -18.18 -13.83 -10.00
C GLY A 219 -18.32 -13.81 -8.48
N ILE A 220 -18.94 -12.76 -7.93
CA ILE A 220 -19.21 -12.64 -6.49
C ILE A 220 -20.12 -13.76 -6.01
N ARG A 221 -21.19 -14.07 -6.75
CA ARG A 221 -22.07 -15.22 -6.43
C ARG A 221 -21.34 -16.55 -6.44
N ARG A 222 -20.43 -16.77 -7.40
CA ARG A 222 -19.61 -17.98 -7.45
C ARG A 222 -18.69 -18.12 -6.24
N TRP A 223 -18.04 -17.03 -5.82
CA TRP A 223 -17.20 -17.01 -4.62
C TRP A 223 -18.00 -17.38 -3.37
N ARG A 224 -19.16 -16.73 -3.17
CA ARG A 224 -20.04 -17.02 -2.05
C ARG A 224 -20.48 -18.49 -2.02
N TRP A 225 -20.89 -19.03 -3.17
CA TRP A 225 -21.29 -20.44 -3.28
C TRP A 225 -20.14 -21.40 -2.94
N ALA A 226 -18.93 -21.13 -3.44
CA ALA A 226 -17.76 -21.96 -3.16
C ALA A 226 -17.42 -22.01 -1.65
N ILE A 227 -17.53 -20.87 -0.95
CA ILE A 227 -17.29 -20.79 0.49
C ILE A 227 -18.31 -21.61 1.29
N LEU A 228 -19.59 -21.48 0.95
CA LEU A 228 -20.67 -22.22 1.59
C LEU A 228 -20.51 -23.74 1.41
N GLN A 229 -20.16 -24.21 0.20
CA GLN A 229 -19.91 -25.62 -0.06
C GLN A 229 -18.73 -26.16 0.76
N ALA A 230 -17.63 -25.40 0.82
CA ALA A 230 -16.46 -25.79 1.58
C ALA A 230 -16.74 -25.87 3.10
N GLY A 231 -17.69 -25.08 3.61
CA GLY A 231 -18.17 -25.17 5.00
C GLY A 231 -18.95 -26.45 5.27
N LEU A 232 -19.88 -26.81 4.38
CA LEU A 232 -20.71 -28.02 4.49
C LEU A 232 -19.90 -29.32 4.52
N SER A 233 -18.83 -29.41 3.71
CA SER A 233 -17.95 -30.58 3.69
C SER A 233 -17.17 -30.76 5.00
N SER A 234 -16.74 -29.66 5.65
CA SER A 234 -16.00 -29.73 6.91
C SER A 234 -16.86 -30.16 8.11
N THR A 235 -18.14 -29.80 8.10
CA THR A 235 -19.10 -30.21 9.13
C THR A 235 -19.55 -31.66 8.99
N ALA A 236 -19.51 -32.22 7.77
CA ALA A 236 -19.89 -33.60 7.51
C ALA A 236 -18.86 -34.62 8.03
N GLU A 237 -17.56 -34.26 8.11
CA GLU A 237 -16.52 -35.14 8.64
C GLU A 237 -16.41 -35.12 10.18
N GLY A 238 -16.93 -34.10 10.85
CA GLY A 238 -16.92 -33.97 12.33
C GLY A 238 -18.13 -34.59 13.06
N GLY A 239 -19.13 -35.08 12.33
CA GLY A 239 -20.45 -35.44 12.85
C GLY A 239 -20.82 -36.93 12.82
N GLY A 240 -19.85 -37.85 12.86
CA GLY A 240 -20.13 -39.28 13.00
C GLY A 240 -20.55 -39.64 14.44
N PRO A 241 -21.68 -40.31 14.67
CA PRO A 241 -22.18 -40.56 16.03
C PRO A 241 -21.25 -41.51 16.80
N ARG A 242 -20.64 -41.02 17.88
CA ARG A 242 -20.12 -41.89 18.96
C ARG A 242 -21.30 -42.37 19.82
N GLY A 243 -22.00 -43.39 19.34
CA GLY A 243 -22.92 -44.23 20.14
C GLY A 243 -22.35 -45.65 20.18
N ALA A 244 -21.70 -46.05 21.28
CA ALA A 244 -22.33 -46.75 22.39
C ALA A 244 -22.67 -48.22 22.09
N GLY A 245 -21.77 -49.10 22.52
CA GLY A 245 -22.08 -50.35 23.23
C GLY A 245 -22.93 -51.43 22.56
N ALA A 246 -22.29 -52.57 22.31
CA ALA A 246 -22.92 -53.87 22.59
C ALA A 246 -21.85 -54.90 22.94
N ALA A 247 -21.78 -55.24 24.23
CA ALA A 247 -21.20 -56.50 24.69
C ALA A 247 -22.07 -57.68 24.23
N ARG A 248 -21.46 -58.84 23.99
CA ARG A 248 -21.80 -60.14 24.62
C ARG A 248 -21.00 -61.31 24.04
N ASN A 249 -20.43 -62.07 24.99
CA ASN A 249 -20.08 -63.49 25.06
C ASN A 249 -19.29 -64.16 23.91
#